data_AF-A0A7V5PP53-F1
#
_entry.id   AF-A0A7V5PP53-F1
#
_cell.length_a   1.000
_cell.length_b   1.000
_cell.length_c   1.000
_cell.angle_alpha   90.00
_cell.angle_beta   90.00
_cell.angle_gamma   90.00
#
_symmetry.space_group_name_H-M   'P 1'
#
loop_
_entity.id
_entity.type
_entity.pdbx_description
1 polymer ?
#
loop_
_entity_poly.entity_id
_entity_poly.type
_entity_poly.pdbx_seq_one_letter_code
_entity_poly.pdbx_strand_id
1 'polypeptide(L)'
;QQLTVTALEEQDWNRAWKAYFKPERVTRRLVVCPPWEKYRPAKNERVLIINPKMAFGTGHHETTKLLLMFLEEFNPRGKTVLDIGTGSGILSIYAVMLGATDALGVDVEPAAVENAHENAELNGVSQRTDFLVGELNRVPARRYPLILANINRRVLENLAAPLKDYIEPQGVLLLSGLLVKDLPVIERHYQQQGWRVVSRKRLGEWQALALTGRE
;
A
#
# COMPACT_ATOMS: atom_id res chain seq x y z
N GLN A 1 -7.85 46.55 -3.79
CA GLN A 1 -7.19 45.56 -4.67
C GLN A 1 -8.29 44.75 -5.34
N GLN A 2 -8.31 44.72 -6.67
CA GLN A 2 -9.32 43.98 -7.43
C GLN A 2 -8.80 42.55 -7.63
N LEU A 3 -9.49 41.57 -7.04
CA LEU A 3 -9.17 40.15 -7.22
C LEU A 3 -9.65 39.72 -8.61
N THR A 4 -8.74 39.17 -9.40
CA THR A 4 -9.05 38.56 -10.70
C THR A 4 -9.13 37.05 -10.50
N VAL A 5 -10.31 36.47 -10.75
CA VAL A 5 -10.51 35.01 -10.76
C VAL A 5 -10.54 34.57 -12.21
N THR A 6 -9.58 33.74 -12.60
CA THR A 6 -9.50 33.18 -13.95
C THR A 6 -9.81 31.69 -13.87
N ALA A 7 -10.85 31.24 -14.58
CA ALA A 7 -11.13 29.83 -14.74
C ALA A 7 -10.08 29.22 -15.69
N LEU A 8 -9.25 28.30 -15.19
CA LEU A 8 -8.37 27.50 -16.02
C LEU A 8 -9.21 26.41 -16.72
N GLU A 9 -9.00 26.22 -18.02
CA GLU A 9 -9.73 25.22 -18.80
C GLU A 9 -9.42 23.80 -18.31
N GLU A 10 -10.46 23.06 -17.93
CA GLU A 10 -10.40 21.70 -17.36
C GLU A 10 -9.71 20.67 -18.30
N GLN A 11 -9.65 20.96 -19.60
CA GLN A 11 -9.01 20.11 -20.61
C GLN A 11 -7.48 20.11 -20.52
N ASP A 12 -6.86 21.24 -20.17
CA ASP A 12 -5.41 21.35 -20.06
C ASP A 12 -4.89 20.60 -18.83
N TRP A 13 -5.63 20.66 -17.72
CA TRP A 13 -5.30 19.92 -16.49
C TRP A 13 -5.32 18.41 -16.69
N ASN A 14 -6.39 17.87 -17.30
CA ASN A 14 -6.49 16.43 -17.55
C ASN A 14 -5.39 15.92 -18.49
N ARG A 15 -5.02 16.71 -19.50
CA ARG A 15 -3.95 16.34 -20.43
C ARG A 15 -2.58 16.39 -19.77
N ALA A 16 -2.27 17.44 -19.02
CA ALA A 16 -1.02 17.57 -18.28
C ALA A 16 -0.88 16.46 -17.22
N TRP A 17 -1.97 16.13 -16.53
CA TRP A 17 -2.03 15.06 -15.56
C TRP A 17 -1.71 13.68 -16.17
N LYS A 18 -2.37 13.33 -17.29
CA LYS A 18 -2.07 12.07 -18.00
C LYS A 18 -0.66 12.05 -18.59
N ALA A 19 -0.12 13.20 -18.99
CA ALA A 19 1.24 13.31 -19.49
C ALA A 19 2.31 13.15 -18.39
N TYR A 20 1.99 13.48 -17.14
CA TYR A 20 2.89 13.35 -16.01
C TYR A 20 3.09 11.88 -15.58
N PHE A 21 2.01 11.11 -15.50
CA PHE A 21 2.07 9.71 -15.09
C PHE A 21 2.52 8.82 -16.25
N LYS A 22 3.66 8.14 -16.07
CA LYS A 22 4.26 7.21 -17.03
C LYS A 22 4.46 5.85 -16.39
N PRO A 23 4.63 4.77 -17.20
CA PRO A 23 4.98 3.48 -16.65
C PRO A 23 6.28 3.57 -15.86
N GLU A 24 6.22 3.18 -14.59
CA GLU A 24 7.36 3.24 -13.68
C GLU A 24 7.76 1.82 -13.26
N ARG A 25 9.03 1.49 -13.45
CA ARG A 25 9.59 0.25 -12.93
C ARG A 25 9.88 0.40 -11.44
N VAL A 26 9.16 -0.38 -10.62
CA VAL A 26 9.30 -0.36 -9.16
C VAL A 26 10.30 -1.41 -8.67
N THR A 27 10.28 -2.61 -9.27
CA THR A 27 11.23 -3.68 -8.97
C THR A 27 11.76 -4.28 -10.26
N ARG A 28 12.65 -5.27 -10.17
CA ARG A 28 13.08 -6.05 -11.34
C ARG A 28 11.91 -6.79 -12.03
N ARG A 29 10.81 -7.05 -11.31
CA ARG A 29 9.67 -7.85 -11.76
C ARG A 29 8.36 -7.09 -11.79
N LEU A 30 8.33 -5.82 -11.40
CA LEU A 30 7.11 -5.02 -11.29
C LEU A 30 7.25 -3.67 -12.00
N VAL A 31 6.28 -3.39 -12.87
CA VAL A 31 6.01 -2.07 -13.40
C VAL A 31 4.62 -1.63 -12.97
N VAL A 32 4.52 -0.41 -12.45
CA VAL A 32 3.23 0.25 -12.21
C VAL A 32 2.93 1.12 -13.41
N CYS A 33 1.74 0.98 -13.98
CA CYS A 33 1.35 1.66 -15.21
C CYS A 33 -0.01 2.34 -15.05
N PRO A 34 -0.18 3.59 -15.50
CA PRO A 34 -1.51 4.17 -15.58
C PRO A 34 -2.32 3.52 -16.71
N PRO A 35 -3.67 3.47 -16.61
CA PRO A 35 -4.51 2.71 -17.54
C PRO A 35 -4.53 3.28 -18.97
N TRP A 36 -4.09 4.51 -19.19
CA TRP A 36 -4.02 5.15 -20.52
C TRP A 36 -2.70 4.91 -21.26
N GLU A 37 -1.68 4.37 -20.61
CA GLU A 37 -0.38 4.10 -21.23
C GLU A 37 -0.33 2.67 -21.78
N LYS A 38 0.25 2.51 -22.98
CA LYS A 38 0.49 1.19 -23.56
C LYS A 38 1.86 0.70 -23.13
N TYR A 39 1.89 -0.35 -22.30
CA TYR A 39 3.14 -0.97 -21.86
C TYR A 39 3.23 -2.42 -22.31
N ARG A 40 4.36 -2.83 -22.86
CA ARG A 40 4.64 -4.23 -23.23
C ARG A 40 5.64 -4.82 -22.21
N PRO A 41 5.19 -5.72 -21.32
CA PRO A 41 6.08 -6.29 -20.30
C PRO A 41 7.14 -7.20 -20.90
N ALA A 42 8.32 -7.21 -20.28
CA ALA A 42 9.30 -8.26 -20.51
C ALA A 42 8.81 -9.62 -19.94
N LYS A 43 9.43 -10.74 -20.37
CA LYS A 43 8.99 -12.12 -20.05
C LYS A 43 8.72 -12.41 -18.57
N ASN A 44 9.37 -11.70 -17.65
CA ASN A 44 9.27 -11.92 -16.19
C ASN A 44 8.74 -10.70 -15.43
N GLU A 45 8.09 -9.77 -16.14
CA GLU A 45 7.60 -8.51 -15.60
C GLU A 45 6.08 -8.59 -15.42
N ARG A 46 5.62 -8.19 -14.24
CA ARG A 46 4.21 -7.98 -13.92
C ARG A 46 3.90 -6.51 -14.15
N VAL A 47 2.77 -6.25 -14.78
CA VAL A 47 2.24 -4.91 -14.94
C VAL A 47 1.08 -4.75 -13.97
N LEU A 48 1.21 -3.80 -13.06
CA LEU A 48 0.17 -3.42 -12.11
C LEU A 48 -0.47 -2.12 -12.61
N ILE A 49 -1.73 -2.20 -13.02
CA ILE A 49 -2.45 -1.07 -13.57
C ILE A 49 -3.06 -0.27 -12.43
N ILE A 50 -2.63 0.98 -12.23
CA ILE A 50 -3.17 1.84 -11.18
C ILE A 50 -3.63 3.12 -11.82
N ASN A 51 -4.92 3.43 -11.68
CA ASN A 51 -5.45 4.74 -12.01
C ASN A 51 -5.05 5.71 -10.89
N PRO A 52 -4.09 6.63 -11.13
CA PRO A 52 -3.70 7.59 -10.11
C PRO A 52 -4.86 8.58 -9.99
N LYS A 53 -5.70 8.44 -8.95
CA LYS A 53 -6.70 9.43 -8.55
C LYS A 53 -6.15 10.27 -7.39
N MET A 54 -7.03 11.01 -6.69
CA MET A 54 -6.70 11.74 -5.47
C MET A 54 -6.31 10.83 -4.28
N ALA A 55 -6.38 9.51 -4.43
CA ALA A 55 -5.96 8.56 -3.41
C ALA A 55 -4.44 8.37 -3.40
N PHE A 56 -3.87 8.22 -2.20
CA PHE A 56 -2.46 7.84 -2.03
C PHE A 56 -2.19 6.44 -2.61
N GLY A 57 -0.94 6.14 -2.96
CA GLY A 57 -0.55 4.82 -3.47
C GLY A 57 -0.52 4.69 -4.99
N THR A 58 -0.12 5.73 -5.72
CA THR A 58 0.07 5.66 -7.19
C THR A 58 1.27 4.81 -7.63
N GLY A 59 2.02 4.22 -6.69
CA GLY A 59 3.26 3.47 -6.93
C GLY A 59 4.52 4.32 -7.04
N HIS A 60 4.38 5.64 -7.20
CA HIS A 60 5.51 6.54 -7.46
C HIS A 60 6.26 6.97 -6.20
N HIS A 61 5.58 6.97 -5.06
CA HIS A 61 6.18 7.34 -3.78
C HIS A 61 7.06 6.21 -3.21
N GLU A 62 8.19 6.57 -2.62
CA GLU A 62 9.21 5.65 -2.12
C GLU A 62 8.65 4.66 -1.10
N THR A 63 7.72 5.08 -0.25
CA THR A 63 7.10 4.20 0.77
C THR A 63 6.29 3.08 0.14
N THR A 64 5.56 3.36 -0.94
CA THR A 64 4.83 2.33 -1.70
C THR A 64 5.80 1.35 -2.34
N LYS A 65 6.89 1.86 -2.96
CA LYS A 65 7.94 1.00 -3.56
C LYS A 65 8.58 0.09 -2.51
N LEU A 66 8.83 0.61 -1.32
CA LEU A 66 9.39 -0.16 -0.20
C LEU A 66 8.50 -1.34 0.19
N LEU A 67 7.18 -1.16 0.31
CA LEU A 67 6.27 -2.26 0.61
C LEU A 67 6.05 -3.21 -0.56
N LEU A 68 6.05 -2.73 -1.81
CA LEU A 68 6.02 -3.59 -2.99
C LEU A 68 7.27 -4.50 -3.06
N MET A 69 8.45 -3.97 -2.71
CA MET A 69 9.67 -4.76 -2.56
C MET A 69 9.58 -5.77 -1.42
N PHE A 70 9.01 -5.40 -0.27
CA PHE A 70 8.79 -6.36 0.81
C PHE A 70 7.79 -7.45 0.46
N LEU A 71 6.73 -7.16 -0.30
CA LEU A 71 5.80 -8.18 -0.76
C LEU A 71 6.49 -9.26 -1.61
N GLU A 72 7.45 -8.89 -2.45
CA GLU A 72 8.26 -9.87 -3.19
C GLU A 72 9.17 -10.71 -2.29
N GLU A 73 9.70 -10.13 -1.21
CA GLU A 73 10.62 -10.80 -0.26
C GLU A 73 9.88 -11.74 0.71
N PHE A 74 8.78 -11.26 1.29
CA PHE A 74 7.99 -11.98 2.30
C PHE A 74 6.94 -12.93 1.71
N ASN A 75 6.78 -12.89 0.38
CA ASN A 75 5.99 -13.80 -0.43
C ASN A 75 4.57 -14.07 0.11
N PRO A 76 3.55 -13.35 -0.36
CA PRO A 76 2.18 -13.50 0.12
C PRO A 76 1.49 -14.76 -0.42
N ARG A 77 2.17 -15.64 -1.16
CA ARG A 77 1.54 -16.80 -1.79
C ARG A 77 0.82 -17.69 -0.77
N GLY A 78 -0.47 -17.96 -1.02
CA GLY A 78 -1.33 -18.78 -0.16
C GLY A 78 -1.74 -18.10 1.15
N LYS A 79 -1.36 -16.83 1.37
CA LYS A 79 -1.70 -16.05 2.56
C LYS A 79 -2.95 -15.22 2.34
N THR A 80 -3.74 -15.02 3.39
CA THR A 80 -4.71 -13.92 3.45
C THR A 80 -3.99 -12.66 3.91
N VAL A 81 -4.33 -11.50 3.33
CA VAL A 81 -3.60 -10.25 3.56
C VAL A 81 -4.56 -9.19 4.10
N LEU A 82 -4.12 -8.44 5.10
CA LEU A 82 -4.79 -7.23 5.57
C LEU A 82 -3.96 -6.02 5.19
N ASP A 83 -4.57 -5.01 4.58
CA ASP A 83 -3.92 -3.77 4.12
C ASP A 83 -4.59 -2.54 4.73
N ILE A 84 -3.93 -1.92 5.71
CA ILE A 84 -4.48 -0.82 6.51
C ILE A 84 -4.02 0.52 5.93
N GLY A 85 -4.99 1.36 5.57
CA GLY A 85 -4.75 2.55 4.76
C GLY A 85 -4.47 2.16 3.32
N THR A 86 -5.37 1.37 2.73
CA THR A 86 -5.16 0.74 1.41
C THR A 86 -5.00 1.76 0.27
N GLY A 87 -5.53 2.98 0.44
CA GLY A 87 -5.47 4.03 -0.58
C GLY A 87 -6.03 3.54 -1.91
N SER A 88 -5.20 3.60 -2.96
CA SER A 88 -5.50 3.07 -4.30
C SER A 88 -5.68 1.54 -4.39
N GLY A 89 -5.49 0.79 -3.31
CA GLY A 89 -5.51 -0.67 -3.30
C GLY A 89 -4.24 -1.34 -3.82
N ILE A 90 -3.22 -0.56 -4.19
CA ILE A 90 -2.02 -1.05 -4.90
C ILE A 90 -1.32 -2.23 -4.21
N LEU A 91 -1.23 -2.23 -2.88
CA LEU A 91 -0.56 -3.28 -2.12
C LEU A 91 -1.40 -4.56 -2.06
N SER A 92 -2.69 -4.42 -1.75
CA SER A 92 -3.67 -5.53 -1.79
C SER A 92 -3.71 -6.22 -3.14
N ILE A 93 -3.83 -5.44 -4.22
CA ILE A 93 -3.87 -5.95 -5.59
C ILE A 93 -2.56 -6.69 -5.92
N TYR A 94 -1.42 -6.09 -5.62
CA TYR A 94 -0.13 -6.73 -5.91
C TYR A 94 0.08 -8.01 -5.10
N ALA A 95 -0.35 -8.05 -3.85
CA ALA A 95 -0.29 -9.26 -3.04
C ALA A 95 -1.06 -10.42 -3.69
N VAL A 96 -2.28 -10.15 -4.17
CA VAL A 96 -3.12 -11.12 -4.88
C VAL A 96 -2.52 -11.56 -6.23
N MET A 97 -1.86 -10.65 -6.95
CA MET A 97 -1.11 -10.97 -8.17
C MET A 97 0.09 -11.89 -7.88
N LEU A 98 0.75 -11.72 -6.72
CA LEU A 98 1.86 -12.60 -6.28
C LEU A 98 1.38 -13.97 -5.78
N GLY A 99 0.06 -14.15 -5.61
CA GLY A 99 -0.56 -15.41 -5.29
C GLY A 99 -1.17 -15.48 -3.88
N ALA A 100 -1.41 -14.33 -3.23
CA ALA A 100 -2.26 -14.31 -2.03
C ALA A 100 -3.62 -14.96 -2.34
N THR A 101 -4.19 -15.60 -1.32
CA THR A 101 -5.51 -16.23 -1.39
C THR A 101 -6.58 -15.17 -1.55
N ASP A 102 -6.58 -14.21 -0.62
CA ASP A 102 -7.39 -12.99 -0.65
C ASP A 102 -6.64 -11.83 0.02
N ALA A 103 -7.03 -10.61 -0.31
CA ALA A 103 -6.60 -9.41 0.39
C ALA A 103 -7.81 -8.57 0.80
N LEU A 104 -7.82 -8.11 2.04
CA LEU A 104 -8.79 -7.14 2.54
C LEU A 104 -8.07 -5.82 2.79
N GLY A 105 -8.46 -4.77 2.07
CA GLY A 105 -8.03 -3.41 2.33
C GLY A 105 -9.03 -2.65 3.19
N VAL A 106 -8.55 -1.74 4.02
CA VAL A 106 -9.38 -0.82 4.79
C VAL A 106 -8.83 0.59 4.68
N ASP A 107 -9.71 1.57 4.46
CA ASP A 107 -9.34 2.98 4.43
C ASP A 107 -10.45 3.85 5.00
N VAL A 108 -10.08 4.95 5.66
CA VAL A 108 -11.05 5.88 6.26
C VAL A 108 -11.72 6.75 5.22
N GLU A 109 -11.13 6.91 4.04
CA GLU A 109 -11.65 7.74 2.96
C GLU A 109 -12.50 6.90 1.99
N PRO A 110 -13.82 7.16 1.85
CA PRO A 110 -14.67 6.43 0.89
C PRO A 110 -14.16 6.50 -0.55
N ALA A 111 -13.64 7.65 -0.98
CA ALA A 111 -13.10 7.84 -2.32
C ALA A 111 -11.85 6.98 -2.58
N ALA A 112 -11.04 6.68 -1.56
CA ALA A 112 -9.92 5.76 -1.68
C ALA A 112 -10.41 4.32 -1.89
N VAL A 113 -11.40 3.89 -1.10
CA VAL A 113 -12.02 2.57 -1.22
C VAL A 113 -12.66 2.36 -2.60
N GLU A 114 -13.40 3.34 -3.11
CA GLU A 114 -13.94 3.32 -4.47
C GLU A 114 -12.82 3.16 -5.52
N ASN A 115 -11.73 3.92 -5.37
CA ASN A 115 -10.59 3.80 -6.28
C ASN A 115 -9.89 2.44 -6.19
N ALA A 116 -9.80 1.84 -4.99
CA ALA A 116 -9.23 0.52 -4.78
C ALA A 116 -10.04 -0.57 -5.50
N HIS A 117 -11.37 -0.51 -5.42
CA HIS A 117 -12.26 -1.41 -6.16
C HIS A 117 -12.05 -1.31 -7.67
N GLU A 118 -12.07 -0.09 -8.22
CA GLU A 118 -11.81 0.12 -9.66
C GLU A 118 -10.43 -0.39 -10.09
N ASN A 119 -9.38 -0.13 -9.29
CA ASN A 119 -8.04 -0.61 -9.60
C ASN A 119 -7.97 -2.15 -9.53
N ALA A 120 -8.70 -2.80 -8.63
CA ALA A 120 -8.76 -4.25 -8.58
C ALA A 120 -9.43 -4.84 -9.82
N GLU A 121 -10.48 -4.19 -10.34
CA GLU A 121 -11.10 -4.55 -11.62
C GLU A 121 -10.13 -4.40 -12.79
N LEU A 122 -9.39 -3.29 -12.86
CA LEU A 122 -8.39 -3.04 -13.91
C LEU A 122 -7.28 -4.11 -13.95
N ASN A 123 -7.02 -4.79 -12.84
CA ASN A 123 -6.04 -5.88 -12.75
C ASN A 123 -6.66 -7.28 -12.77
N GLY A 124 -7.98 -7.40 -12.89
CA GLY A 124 -8.69 -8.69 -12.91
C GLY A 124 -8.57 -9.47 -11.61
N VAL A 125 -8.45 -8.78 -10.46
CA VAL A 125 -8.32 -9.42 -9.14
C VAL A 125 -9.49 -9.16 -8.20
N SER A 126 -10.55 -8.49 -8.65
CA SER A 126 -11.71 -8.10 -7.83
C SER A 126 -12.38 -9.27 -7.09
N GLN A 127 -12.33 -10.49 -7.62
CA GLN A 127 -12.88 -11.69 -6.95
C GLN A 127 -12.04 -12.17 -5.74
N ARG A 128 -10.84 -11.64 -5.55
CA ARG A 128 -9.89 -12.01 -4.48
C ARG A 128 -9.44 -10.79 -3.66
N THR A 129 -10.03 -9.63 -3.90
CA THR A 129 -9.76 -8.40 -3.14
C THR A 129 -11.08 -7.83 -2.67
N ASP A 130 -11.16 -7.40 -1.43
CA ASP A 130 -12.28 -6.64 -0.91
C ASP A 130 -11.76 -5.39 -0.17
N PHE A 131 -12.58 -4.34 -0.12
CA PHE A 131 -12.20 -3.05 0.45
C PHE A 131 -13.31 -2.45 1.29
N LEU A 132 -12.99 -2.05 2.52
CA LEU A 132 -13.93 -1.52 3.49
C LEU A 132 -13.63 -0.06 3.83
N VAL A 133 -14.68 0.73 3.98
CA VAL A 133 -14.56 2.08 4.56
C VAL A 133 -14.52 1.97 6.09
N GLY A 134 -13.46 2.50 6.69
CA GLY A 134 -13.33 2.70 8.13
C GLY A 134 -11.90 2.50 8.65
N GLU A 135 -11.81 2.15 9.93
CA GLU A 135 -10.55 1.87 10.62
C GLU A 135 -10.44 0.37 10.94
N LEU A 136 -9.42 -0.01 11.72
CA LEU A 136 -9.18 -1.39 12.14
C LEU A 136 -10.42 -2.05 12.79
N ASN A 137 -11.28 -1.27 13.47
CA ASN A 137 -12.51 -1.78 14.10
C ASN A 137 -13.58 -2.30 13.12
N ARG A 138 -13.47 -1.98 11.82
CA ARG A 138 -14.35 -2.51 10.77
C ARG A 138 -13.83 -3.80 10.15
N VAL A 139 -12.57 -4.13 10.41
CA VAL A 139 -11.95 -5.36 9.92
C VAL A 139 -12.55 -6.56 10.65
N PRO A 140 -12.92 -7.65 9.95
CA PRO A 140 -13.41 -8.86 10.59
C PRO A 140 -12.43 -9.36 11.67
N ALA A 141 -12.96 -9.77 12.82
CA ALA A 141 -12.20 -10.30 13.95
C ALA A 141 -11.60 -11.68 13.63
N ARG A 142 -10.59 -11.69 12.76
CA ARG A 142 -9.78 -12.85 12.37
C ARG A 142 -8.31 -12.44 12.32
N ARG A 143 -7.43 -13.43 12.39
CA ARG A 143 -5.99 -13.23 12.28
C ARG A 143 -5.52 -13.37 10.84
N TYR A 144 -4.46 -12.64 10.51
CA TYR A 144 -3.85 -12.58 9.18
C TYR A 144 -2.37 -12.98 9.27
N PRO A 145 -1.87 -13.84 8.37
CA PRO A 145 -0.46 -14.18 8.28
C PRO A 145 0.41 -13.04 7.71
N LEU A 146 -0.20 -12.05 7.05
CA LEU A 146 0.48 -10.88 6.53
C LEU A 146 -0.40 -9.62 6.68
N ILE A 147 0.15 -8.61 7.33
CA ILE A 147 -0.49 -7.29 7.48
C ILE A 147 0.43 -6.24 6.86
N LEU A 148 -0.15 -5.31 6.10
CA LEU A 148 0.51 -4.18 5.46
C LEU A 148 -0.06 -2.89 6.05
N ALA A 149 0.78 -1.89 6.31
CA ALA A 149 0.34 -0.54 6.61
C ALA A 149 1.34 0.50 6.12
N ASN A 150 0.95 1.30 5.13
CA ASN A 150 1.76 2.39 4.59
C ASN A 150 1.10 3.73 4.91
N ILE A 151 1.24 4.16 6.15
CA ILE A 151 0.52 5.31 6.72
C ILE A 151 1.45 6.11 7.64
N ASN A 152 1.03 7.31 8.03
CA ASN A 152 1.89 8.18 8.83
C ASN A 152 2.24 7.59 10.21
N ARG A 153 3.38 8.02 10.76
CA ARG A 153 3.93 7.57 12.05
C ARG A 153 2.91 7.54 13.20
N ARG A 154 2.09 8.58 13.35
CA ARG A 154 1.16 8.69 14.48
C ARG A 154 0.10 7.60 14.45
N VAL A 155 -0.42 7.28 13.27
CA VAL A 155 -1.37 6.18 13.12
C VAL A 155 -0.68 4.84 13.36
N LEU A 156 0.54 4.65 12.85
CA LEU A 156 1.33 3.44 13.12
C LEU A 156 1.59 3.22 14.61
N GLU A 157 1.87 4.27 15.38
CA GLU A 157 2.01 4.19 16.85
C GLU A 157 0.72 3.70 17.51
N ASN A 158 -0.42 4.22 17.09
CA ASN A 158 -1.73 3.82 17.63
C ASN A 158 -2.11 2.38 17.28
N LEU A 159 -1.65 1.86 16.13
CA LEU A 159 -1.95 0.50 15.69
C LEU A 159 -1.08 -0.58 16.36
N ALA A 160 0.04 -0.22 16.98
CA ALA A 160 1.02 -1.19 17.48
C ALA A 160 0.43 -2.22 18.45
N ALA A 161 -0.40 -1.79 19.41
CA ALA A 161 -1.04 -2.71 20.36
C ALA A 161 -2.24 -3.47 19.72
N PRO A 162 -3.23 -2.79 19.10
CA PRO A 162 -4.39 -3.48 18.51
C PRO A 162 -4.04 -4.52 17.44
N LEU A 163 -2.98 -4.30 16.66
CA LEU A 163 -2.56 -5.24 15.61
C LEU A 163 -2.17 -6.63 16.13
N LYS A 164 -1.88 -6.76 17.42
CA LYS A 164 -1.61 -8.06 18.06
C LYS A 164 -2.79 -9.02 17.98
N ASP A 165 -4.01 -8.49 17.98
CA ASP A 165 -5.22 -9.32 17.91
C ASP A 165 -5.52 -9.79 16.48
N TYR A 166 -4.96 -9.08 15.48
CA TYR A 166 -5.19 -9.34 14.05
C TYR A 166 -4.03 -10.07 13.38
N ILE A 167 -2.86 -10.20 14.00
CA ILE A 167 -1.72 -10.94 13.41
C ILE A 167 -1.76 -12.40 13.85
N GLU A 168 -1.51 -13.33 12.93
CA GLU A 168 -1.29 -14.73 13.29
C GLU A 168 0.01 -14.92 14.08
N PRO A 169 0.14 -16.00 14.87
CA PRO A 169 1.44 -16.47 15.32
C PRO A 169 2.39 -16.62 14.13
N GLN A 170 3.61 -16.09 14.24
CA GLN A 170 4.60 -16.03 13.14
C GLN A 170 4.18 -15.20 11.91
N GLY A 171 3.05 -14.49 11.98
CA GLY A 171 2.63 -13.54 10.96
C GLY A 171 3.58 -12.35 10.88
N VAL A 172 3.64 -11.75 9.70
CA VAL A 172 4.52 -10.60 9.42
C VAL A 172 3.70 -9.34 9.25
N LEU A 173 4.15 -8.27 9.91
CA LEU A 173 3.67 -6.91 9.73
C LEU A 173 4.68 -6.12 8.91
N LEU A 174 4.25 -5.54 7.79
CA LEU A 174 5.06 -4.68 6.93
C LEU A 174 4.58 -3.23 7.04
N LEU A 175 5.46 -2.34 7.51
CA LEU A 175 5.17 -0.94 7.75
C LEU A 175 6.00 -0.02 6.86
N SER A 176 5.39 1.04 6.33
CA SER A 176 6.11 2.18 5.75
C SER A 176 5.31 3.48 5.98
N GLY A 177 5.72 4.60 5.37
CA GLY A 177 5.20 5.94 5.72
C GLY A 177 6.04 6.64 6.80
N LEU A 178 7.29 6.18 6.99
CA LEU A 178 8.21 6.62 8.04
C LEU A 178 9.41 7.33 7.42
N LEU A 179 9.79 8.49 7.95
CA LEU A 179 11.04 9.13 7.61
C LEU A 179 12.20 8.44 8.34
N VAL A 180 13.43 8.62 7.83
CA VAL A 180 14.63 8.03 8.45
C VAL A 180 14.78 8.43 9.92
N LYS A 181 14.42 9.67 10.26
CA LYS A 181 14.46 10.20 11.63
C LYS A 181 13.45 9.55 12.57
N ASP A 182 12.38 8.95 12.05
CA ASP A 182 11.31 8.34 12.84
C ASP A 182 11.69 6.94 13.35
N LEU A 183 12.68 6.30 12.71
CA LEU A 183 13.03 4.90 12.93
C LEU A 183 13.33 4.55 14.41
N PRO A 184 14.16 5.32 15.15
CA PRO A 184 14.47 4.97 16.54
C PRO A 184 13.24 5.01 17.45
N VAL A 185 12.31 5.92 17.18
CA VAL A 185 11.08 6.10 17.97
C VAL A 185 10.11 4.97 17.69
N ILE A 186 9.82 4.71 16.41
CA ILE A 186 8.83 3.71 16.02
C ILE A 186 9.28 2.29 16.39
N GLU A 187 10.56 1.96 16.24
CA GLU A 187 11.07 0.64 16.63
C GLU A 187 10.94 0.40 18.13
N ARG A 188 11.34 1.39 18.94
CA ARG A 188 11.22 1.29 20.39
C ARG A 188 9.75 1.13 20.81
N HIS A 189 8.84 1.90 20.20
CA HIS A 189 7.41 1.81 20.48
C HIS A 189 6.85 0.42 20.17
N TYR A 190 7.15 -0.12 18.99
CA TYR A 190 6.72 -1.47 18.62
C TYR A 190 7.37 -2.57 19.49
N GLN A 191 8.65 -2.42 19.86
CA GLN A 191 9.34 -3.35 20.76
C GLN A 191 8.72 -3.40 22.16
N GLN A 192 8.33 -2.25 22.71
CA GLN A 192 7.64 -2.17 24.01
C GLN A 192 6.28 -2.89 23.99
N GLN A 193 5.63 -2.95 22.83
CA GLN A 193 4.40 -3.72 22.59
C GLN A 193 4.68 -5.18 22.19
N GLY A 194 5.93 -5.65 22.32
CA GLY A 194 6.31 -7.04 22.07
C GLY A 194 6.42 -7.42 20.59
N TRP A 195 6.65 -6.45 19.69
CA TRP A 195 7.04 -6.74 18.31
C TRP A 195 8.55 -6.88 18.18
N ARG A 196 8.99 -7.68 17.21
CA ARG A 196 10.41 -7.83 16.86
C ARG A 196 10.63 -7.41 15.42
N VAL A 197 11.57 -6.50 15.19
CA VAL A 197 11.99 -6.12 13.84
C VAL A 197 12.76 -7.28 13.21
N VAL A 198 12.34 -7.70 12.02
CA VAL A 198 12.97 -8.78 11.25
C VAL A 198 13.74 -8.27 10.03
N SER A 199 13.30 -7.17 9.43
CA SER A 199 13.98 -6.57 8.27
C SER A 199 13.72 -5.07 8.20
N ARG A 200 14.64 -4.35 7.54
CA ARG A 200 14.58 -2.90 7.34
C ARG A 200 14.93 -2.60 5.88
N LYS A 201 14.22 -1.67 5.28
CA LYS A 201 14.56 -1.11 3.97
C LYS A 201 14.51 0.40 4.01
N ARG A 202 15.33 1.03 3.18
CA ARG A 202 15.40 2.49 3.02
C ARG A 202 15.43 2.83 1.54
N LEU A 203 14.71 3.87 1.17
CA LEU A 203 14.78 4.48 -0.15
C LEU A 203 14.71 6.00 0.02
N GLY A 204 15.80 6.70 -0.31
CA GLY A 204 15.92 8.14 -0.05
C GLY A 204 15.84 8.47 1.45
N GLU A 205 14.87 9.30 1.82
CA GLU A 205 14.56 9.67 3.20
C GLU A 205 13.48 8.81 3.86
N TRP A 206 12.93 7.84 3.13
CA TRP A 206 11.85 6.98 3.59
C TRP A 206 12.36 5.61 4.01
N GLN A 207 11.67 5.00 4.97
CA GLN A 207 11.98 3.67 5.48
C GLN A 207 10.76 2.76 5.55
N ALA A 208 11.04 1.46 5.59
CA ALA A 208 10.07 0.43 5.86
C ALA A 208 10.63 -0.60 6.83
N LEU A 209 9.75 -1.15 7.65
CA LEU A 209 10.05 -2.19 8.63
C LEU A 209 9.23 -3.43 8.33
N ALA A 210 9.85 -4.58 8.49
CA ALA A 210 9.12 -5.84 8.66
C ALA A 210 9.26 -6.27 10.11
N LEU A 211 8.14 -6.64 10.74
CA LEU A 211 8.06 -7.04 12.14
C LEU A 211 7.30 -8.36 12.29
N THR A 212 7.56 -9.09 13.36
CA THR A 212 6.79 -10.26 13.79
C THR A 212 6.30 -10.05 15.21
N GLY A 213 5.14 -10.64 15.55
CA GLY A 213 4.75 -10.78 16.96
C GLY A 213 5.75 -11.66 17.70
N ARG A 214 6.05 -11.35 18.98
CA ARG A 214 6.63 -12.35 19.90
C ARG A 214 5.68 -13.54 20.01
N GLU A 215 6.25 -14.73 19.99
CA GLU A 215 5.63 -15.96 20.51
C GLU A 215 5.32 -15.81 22.00
#